data_AF-A0A149PCG0-F1
#
_entry.id   AF-A0A149PCG0-F1
#
_cell.length_a   1.000
_cell.length_b   1.000
_cell.length_c   1.000
_cell.angle_alpha   90.00
_cell.angle_beta   90.00
_cell.angle_gamma   90.00
#
_symmetry.space_group_name_H-M   'P 1'
#
loop_
_entity.id
_entity.type
_entity.pdbx_description
1 polymer ?
#
loop_
_entity_poly.entity_id
_entity_poly.type
_entity_poly.pdbx_seq_one_letter_code
_entity_poly.pdbx_strand_id
1 'polypeptide(L)' 'METSPSAGRSWLWLILLIPYIALLWLPFYNDTHPSLAGFPFFYWYQFLWVPLTSLLIYIVYRGLK' A
#
# COMPACT_ATOMS: atom_id res chain seq x y z
N MET A 1 -1.42 35.14 -4.21
CA MET A 1 -1.36 33.73 -4.64
C MET A 1 -1.59 32.89 -3.40
N GLU A 2 -2.85 32.66 -3.06
CA GLU A 2 -3.21 31.85 -1.90
C GLU A 2 -3.69 30.50 -2.42
N THR A 3 -2.76 29.59 -2.66
CA THR A 3 -3.10 28.18 -2.84
C THR A 3 -3.20 27.59 -1.44
N SER A 4 -4.27 27.88 -0.71
CA SER A 4 -4.63 27.07 0.45
C SER A 4 -5.06 25.71 -0.10
N PRO A 5 -4.24 24.65 0.03
CA PRO A 5 -4.66 23.36 -0.48
C PRO A 5 -5.84 22.93 0.38
N SER A 6 -6.87 22.41 -0.25
CA SER A 6 -7.97 21.70 0.42
C SER A 6 -7.36 20.55 1.25
N ALA A 7 -6.97 20.86 2.49
CA ALA A 7 -6.16 20.00 3.35
C ALA A 7 -6.90 18.71 3.74
N GLY A 8 -8.23 18.70 3.61
CA GLY A 8 -9.06 17.53 3.87
C GLY A 8 -9.00 16.45 2.78
N ARG A 9 -8.65 16.80 1.53
CA ARG A 9 -8.63 15.84 0.40
C ARG A 9 -7.22 15.39 0.01
N SER A 10 -6.20 16.21 0.27
CA SER A 10 -4.79 15.88 -0.01
C SER A 10 -4.27 14.73 0.85
N TRP A 11 -4.76 14.60 2.09
CA TRP A 11 -4.34 13.52 3.00
C TRP A 11 -4.66 12.12 2.48
N LEU A 12 -5.76 11.96 1.73
CA LEU A 12 -6.14 10.67 1.14
C LEU A 12 -5.12 10.18 0.11
N TRP A 13 -4.41 11.09 -0.57
CA TRP A 13 -3.34 10.71 -1.50
C TRP A 13 -2.13 10.09 -0.78
N LEU A 14 -1.90 10.42 0.49
CA LEU A 14 -0.82 9.81 1.27
C LEU A 14 -1.04 8.32 1.54
N ILE A 15 -2.30 7.85 1.51
CA ILE A 15 -2.64 6.43 1.65
C ILE A 15 -2.03 5.62 0.49
N LEU A 16 -1.87 6.22 -0.69
CA LEU A 16 -1.24 5.57 -1.84
C LEU A 16 0.27 5.37 -1.67
N LEU A 17 0.93 6.05 -0.70
CA LEU A 17 2.34 5.83 -0.38
C LEU A 17 2.55 4.57 0.48
N ILE A 18 1.52 4.08 1.18
CA ILE A 18 1.59 2.88 2.03
C ILE A 18 2.21 1.67 1.30
N PRO A 19 1.75 1.27 0.11
CA PRO A 19 2.33 0.13 -0.58
C PRO A 19 3.80 0.34 -0.96
N TYR A 20 4.21 1.57 -1.29
CA TYR A 20 5.61 1.86 -1.58
C TYR A 20 6.48 1.70 -0.34
N ILE A 21 6.05 2.26 0.80
CA ILE A 21 6.76 2.12 2.07
C ILE A 21 6.84 0.66 2.49
N ALA A 22 5.74 -0.07 2.38
CA ALA A 22 5.67 -1.47 2.77
C ALA A 22 6.52 -2.40 1.88
N LEU A 23 6.65 -2.09 0.60
CA LEU A 23 7.54 -2.81 -0.33
C LEU A 23 9.00 -2.34 -0.22
N LEU A 24 9.27 -1.08 0.14
CA LEU A 24 10.63 -0.59 0.38
C LEU A 24 11.25 -1.14 1.67
N TRP A 25 10.42 -1.57 2.63
CA TRP A 25 10.87 -2.20 3.87
C TRP A 25 11.29 -3.66 3.65
N LEU A 26 12.29 -3.86 2.79
CA LEU A 26 12.84 -5.16 2.44
C LEU A 26 13.18 -6.05 3.64
N PRO A 27 13.83 -5.59 4.73
CA PRO A 27 14.18 -6.47 5.85
C PRO A 27 12.97 -7.00 6.63
N PHE A 28 11.76 -6.48 6.41
CA PHE A 28 10.55 -6.96 7.08
C PHE A 28 10.00 -8.23 6.45
N TYR A 29 10.16 -8.36 5.13
CA TYR A 29 9.58 -9.47 4.38
C TYR A 29 10.58 -10.28 3.56
N ASN A 30 11.87 -9.96 3.68
CA ASN A 30 12.97 -10.77 3.17
C ASN A 30 13.25 -11.98 4.07
N ASP A 31 12.19 -12.70 4.41
CA ASP A 31 12.26 -13.97 5.12
C ASP A 31 11.61 -15.05 4.25
N THR A 32 11.99 -16.30 4.49
CA THR A 32 11.39 -17.45 3.82
C THR A 32 10.22 -18.03 4.61
N HIS A 33 10.19 -17.78 5.93
CA HIS A 33 9.16 -18.21 6.84
C HIS A 33 8.32 -17.02 7.35
N PRO A 34 6.99 -17.17 7.48
CA PRO A 34 6.21 -18.37 7.22
C PRO A 34 5.98 -18.61 5.72
N SER A 35 6.16 -19.86 5.29
CA SER A 35 5.77 -20.28 3.95
C SER A 35 4.29 -20.65 3.92
N LEU A 36 3.55 -20.13 2.93
CA LEU A 36 2.14 -20.45 2.70
C LEU A 36 2.04 -21.41 1.52
N ALA A 37 1.53 -22.62 1.74
CA ALA A 37 1.37 -23.63 0.68
C ALA A 37 2.66 -23.89 -0.14
N GLY A 38 3.84 -23.78 0.48
CA GLY A 38 5.14 -23.92 -0.19
C GLY A 38 5.70 -22.62 -0.80
N PHE A 39 4.96 -21.52 -0.79
CA PHE A 39 5.45 -20.20 -1.20
C PHE A 39 6.15 -19.48 -0.04
N PRO A 40 7.42 -19.04 -0.20
CA PRO A 40 8.12 -18.25 0.81
C PRO A 40 7.43 -16.93 1.15
N PHE A 41 7.65 -16.41 2.36
CA PHE A 41 7.08 -15.14 2.86
C PHE A 41 7.22 -13.98 1.88
N PHE A 42 8.43 -13.79 1.35
CA PHE A 42 8.74 -12.77 0.36
C PHE A 42 7.74 -12.71 -0.82
N TYR A 43 7.39 -13.85 -1.40
CA TYR A 43 6.58 -13.89 -2.61
C TYR A 43 5.10 -13.67 -2.32
N TRP A 44 4.55 -14.39 -1.34
CA TRP A 44 3.12 -14.28 -1.07
C TRP A 44 2.77 -12.92 -0.48
N TYR A 45 3.69 -12.30 0.26
CA TYR A 45 3.53 -10.94 0.76
C TYR A 45 3.37 -9.94 -0.40
N GLN A 46 4.23 -10.01 -1.43
CA GLN A 46 4.09 -9.19 -2.64
C GLN A 46 2.78 -9.44 -3.38
N PHE A 47 2.35 -10.70 -3.48
CA PHE A 47 1.06 -11.04 -4.06
C PHE A 47 -0.12 -10.48 -3.26
N LEU A 48 -0.04 -10.47 -1.93
CA LEU A 48 -1.05 -9.85 -1.06
C LEU A 48 -1.19 -8.34 -1.32
N TRP A 49 -0.10 -7.66 -1.66
CA TRP A 49 -0.11 -6.24 -1.98
C TRP A 49 -0.88 -5.92 -3.27
N VAL A 50 -1.07 -6.85 -4.19
CA VAL A 50 -1.84 -6.62 -5.42
C VAL A 50 -3.33 -6.29 -5.12
N PRO A 51 -4.11 -7.14 -4.43
CA PRO A 51 -5.47 -6.78 -4.05
C PRO A 51 -5.49 -5.66 -3.00
N LEU A 52 -4.49 -5.58 -2.10
CA LEU A 52 -4.44 -4.53 -1.09
C LEU A 52 -4.31 -3.14 -1.73
N THR A 53 -3.39 -2.97 -2.69
CA THR A 53 -3.20 -1.72 -3.44
C THR A 53 -4.44 -1.35 -4.23
N SER A 54 -5.07 -2.31 -4.90
CA SER A 54 -6.34 -2.11 -5.61
C SER A 54 -7.43 -1.58 -4.68
N LEU A 55 -7.56 -2.17 -3.48
CA LEU A 55 -8.51 -1.73 -2.46
C LEU A 55 -8.19 -0.32 -1.94
N LEU A 56 -6.92 -0.02 -1.68
CA LEU A 56 -6.48 1.31 -1.25
C LEU A 56 -6.82 2.37 -2.32
N ILE A 57 -6.55 2.10 -3.59
CA ILE A 57 -6.92 2.98 -4.71
C ILE A 57 -8.44 3.16 -4.76
N TYR A 58 -9.21 2.09 -4.60
CA TYR A 58 -10.67 2.16 -4.59
C TYR A 58 -11.20 3.03 -3.44
N ILE A 59 -10.66 2.87 -2.22
CA ILE A 59 -11.04 3.68 -1.06
C ILE A 59 -10.69 5.15 -1.29
N VAL A 60 -9.49 5.44 -1.81
CA VAL A 60 -9.08 6.81 -2.14
C VAL A 60 -9.97 7.41 -3.22
N TYR A 61 -10.28 6.66 -4.27
CA TYR A 61 -11.17 7.11 -5.36
C TYR A 61 -12.60 7.37 -4.87
N ARG A 62 -13.16 6.46 -4.07
CA ARG A 62 -14.49 6.64 -3.46
C ARG A 62 -14.51 7.80 -2.47
N GLY A 63 -13.47 7.93 -1.66
CA GLY A 63 -13.23 9.03 -0.74
C GLY A 63 -12.81 10.32 -1.44
N LEU A 64 -12.64 10.35 -2.76
CA LEU A 64 -12.44 11.53 -3.61
C LEU A 64 -13.72 12.03 -4.30
N LYS A 65 -14.75 11.19 -4.35
CA LYS A 65 -16.10 11.53 -4.82
C LYS A 65 -16.98 12.11 -3.73
#